data_AF-A0A537HPE9-F1
#
_entry.id   AF-A0A537HPE9-F1
#
_cell.length_a   1.000
_cell.length_b   1.000
_cell.length_c   1.000
_cell.angle_alpha   90.00
_cell.angle_beta   90.00
_cell.angle_gamma   90.00
#
_symmetry.space_group_name_H-M   'P 1'
#
loop_
_entity.id
_entity.type
_entity.pdbx_description
1 polymer ?
#
loop_
_entity_poly.entity_id
_entity_poly.type
_entity_poly.pdbx_seq_one_letter_code
_entity_poly.pdbx_strand_id
1 'polypeptide(L)'
;MPIDQLDTVERYLLLLLYAPDHTDVFARPVRGRTWLQKEMFLLSKLTGELEEKTEYDPNIMGSYSRIVDEVEDQFYISEYEERIGDSMKLSLEGKKLAEEVWLKADDREKRIVAGVKTLLNDMTQLELLGFIYTEYPETAVNSDRKAEVEAKRLEIAINLFQKGKVPLNKAAQVAKQSTEVFLQELKKRGVDLSEIETKNVLLDRALLEEIEQSKDESKRGQLVPWEAIRNSP
;
A
#
# COMPACT_ATOMS: atom_id res chain seq x y z
N MET A 1 19.17 -1.05 18.40
CA MET A 1 19.81 -1.54 17.17
C MET A 1 20.44 -0.34 16.49
N PRO A 2 21.73 -0.37 16.12
CA PRO A 2 22.35 0.69 15.33
C PRO A 2 21.72 0.79 13.93
N ILE A 3 21.59 2.00 13.38
CA ILE A 3 20.96 2.22 12.06
C ILE A 3 21.72 1.53 10.92
N ASP A 4 23.05 1.46 11.02
CA ASP A 4 23.93 0.81 10.05
C ASP A 4 23.78 -0.72 10.02
N GLN A 5 23.03 -1.29 10.96
CA GLN A 5 22.72 -2.71 11.01
C GLN A 5 21.32 -3.05 10.49
N LEU A 6 20.49 -2.05 10.17
CA LEU A 6 19.16 -2.28 9.63
C LEU A 6 19.26 -2.81 8.20
N ASP A 7 18.61 -3.92 7.92
CA ASP A 7 18.38 -4.34 6.55
C ASP A 7 17.31 -3.47 5.86
N THR A 8 17.15 -3.67 4.54
CA THR A 8 16.21 -2.89 3.73
C THR A 8 14.76 -3.03 4.24
N VAL A 9 14.32 -4.22 4.64
CA VAL A 9 12.95 -4.47 5.08
C VAL A 9 12.69 -3.83 6.45
N GLU A 10 13.62 -3.99 7.39
CA GLU A 10 13.57 -3.36 8.71
C GLU A 10 13.53 -1.82 8.59
N ARG A 11 14.35 -1.25 7.71
CA ARG A 11 14.38 0.19 7.44
C ARG A 11 13.04 0.69 6.90
N TYR A 12 12.45 0.01 5.92
CA TYR A 12 11.16 0.40 5.37
C TYR A 12 10.01 0.19 6.35
N LEU A 13 10.07 -0.84 7.19
CA LEU A 13 9.12 -1.02 8.28
C LEU A 13 9.16 0.17 9.26
N LEU A 14 10.35 0.59 9.71
CA LEU A 14 10.52 1.78 10.56
C LEU A 14 9.97 3.04 9.90
N LEU A 15 10.32 3.27 8.62
CA LEU A 15 9.83 4.41 7.86
C LEU A 15 8.30 4.41 7.79
N LEU A 16 7.68 3.27 7.47
CA LEU A 16 6.23 3.15 7.39
C LEU A 16 5.56 3.38 8.74
N LEU A 17 6.06 2.74 9.80
CA LEU A 17 5.50 2.89 11.14
C LEU A 17 5.64 4.35 11.63
N TYR A 18 6.68 5.07 11.25
CA TYR A 18 6.92 6.47 11.64
C TYR A 18 6.21 7.51 10.77
N ALA A 19 6.03 7.24 9.47
CA ALA A 19 5.51 8.22 8.52
C ALA A 19 4.17 8.84 8.96
N PRO A 20 3.90 10.10 8.56
CA PRO A 20 2.60 10.70 8.75
C PRO A 20 1.55 10.00 7.88
N ASP A 21 0.30 10.02 8.34
CA ASP A 21 -0.86 9.57 7.56
C ASP A 21 -1.69 10.76 7.05
N HIS A 22 -2.91 10.50 6.58
CA HIS A 22 -3.85 11.52 6.10
C HIS A 22 -4.20 12.62 7.12
N THR A 23 -3.86 12.45 8.41
CA THR A 23 -4.04 13.47 9.46
C THR A 23 -2.78 14.31 9.71
N ASP A 24 -1.70 14.09 8.95
CA ASP A 24 -0.39 14.72 9.12
C ASP A 24 0.27 14.45 10.49
N VAL A 25 -0.19 13.39 11.17
CA VAL A 25 0.34 12.97 12.47
C VAL A 25 1.31 11.81 12.27
N PHE A 26 2.56 12.02 12.67
CA PHE A 26 3.61 11.00 12.67
C PHE A 26 3.34 9.87 13.65
N ALA A 27 3.88 8.70 13.34
CA ALA A 27 3.88 7.51 14.17
C ALA A 27 2.48 7.03 14.59
N ARG A 28 1.46 7.29 13.76
CA ARG A 28 0.15 6.69 13.95
C ARG A 28 0.21 5.18 13.69
N PRO A 29 -0.52 4.37 14.47
CA PRO A 29 -0.48 2.92 14.34
C PRO A 29 -0.90 2.43 12.96
N VAL A 30 -0.29 1.33 12.52
CA VAL A 30 -0.82 0.52 11.41
C VAL A 30 -1.90 -0.39 11.97
N ARG A 31 -3.06 -0.45 11.31
CA ARG A 31 -4.27 -1.05 11.91
C ARG A 31 -4.17 -2.55 12.21
N GLY A 32 -3.26 -3.24 11.52
CA GLY A 32 -2.86 -4.61 11.81
C GLY A 32 -2.26 -5.31 10.60
N ARG A 33 -2.04 -6.63 10.73
CA ARG A 33 -1.25 -7.42 9.77
C ARG A 33 -1.70 -7.30 8.32
N THR A 34 -3.01 -7.28 8.05
CA THR A 34 -3.48 -7.09 6.66
C THR A 34 -3.06 -5.75 6.08
N TRP A 35 -3.16 -4.66 6.85
CA TRP A 35 -2.74 -3.33 6.39
C TRP A 35 -1.24 -3.27 6.20
N LEU A 36 -0.46 -3.74 7.19
CA LEU A 36 0.99 -3.80 7.08
C LEU A 36 1.44 -4.53 5.82
N GLN A 37 0.90 -5.72 5.57
CA GLN A 37 1.24 -6.53 4.41
C GLN A 37 0.92 -5.81 3.09
N LYS A 38 -0.17 -5.03 3.02
CA LYS A 38 -0.55 -4.28 1.80
C LYS A 38 0.23 -3.00 1.61
N GLU A 39 0.54 -2.29 2.70
CA GLU A 39 1.37 -1.10 2.68
C GLU A 39 2.80 -1.46 2.27
N MET A 40 3.40 -2.45 2.91
CA MET A 40 4.74 -2.94 2.55
C MET A 40 4.77 -3.53 1.13
N PHE A 41 3.71 -4.20 0.69
CA PHE A 41 3.61 -4.68 -0.69
C PHE A 41 3.60 -3.53 -1.69
N LEU A 42 2.81 -2.48 -1.43
CA LEU A 42 2.75 -1.34 -2.33
C LEU A 42 4.10 -0.58 -2.33
N LEU A 43 4.75 -0.46 -1.18
CA LEU A 43 6.09 0.11 -1.09
C LEU A 43 7.12 -0.69 -1.88
N SER A 44 7.03 -2.03 -1.83
CA SER A 44 7.94 -2.89 -2.58
C SER A 44 7.78 -2.65 -4.08
N LYS A 45 6.54 -2.53 -4.57
CA LYS A 45 6.27 -2.18 -5.98
C LYS A 45 6.72 -0.78 -6.39
N LEU A 46 6.98 0.12 -5.45
CA LEU A 46 7.45 1.49 -5.71
C LEU A 46 8.96 1.66 -5.48
N THR A 47 9.60 0.61 -4.95
CA THR A 47 11.00 0.62 -4.51
C THR A 47 11.67 -0.70 -4.86
N GLY A 48 12.43 -0.73 -5.96
CA GLY A 48 13.06 -1.96 -6.46
C GLY A 48 13.92 -2.69 -5.42
N GLU A 49 14.69 -1.97 -4.60
CA GLU A 49 15.49 -2.56 -3.51
C GLU A 49 14.62 -3.35 -2.51
N LEU A 50 13.43 -2.84 -2.19
CA LEU A 50 12.50 -3.51 -1.29
C LEU A 50 11.78 -4.68 -1.98
N GLU A 51 11.48 -4.56 -3.28
CA GLU A 51 10.89 -5.66 -4.06
C GLU A 51 11.78 -6.90 -4.06
N GLU A 52 13.09 -6.72 -4.26
CA GLU A 52 14.08 -7.81 -4.28
C GLU A 52 14.20 -8.56 -2.95
N LYS A 53 13.78 -7.95 -1.83
CA LYS A 53 13.97 -8.48 -0.47
C LYS A 53 12.71 -9.04 0.16
N THR A 54 11.54 -8.74 -0.39
CA THR A 54 10.27 -9.03 0.31
C THR A 54 9.57 -10.30 -0.18
N GLU A 55 9.86 -10.83 -1.36
CA GLU A 55 9.30 -12.12 -1.85
C GLU A 55 7.78 -12.28 -1.61
N TYR A 56 6.99 -11.48 -2.32
CA TYR A 56 5.52 -11.49 -2.17
C TYR A 56 4.83 -12.55 -3.02
N ASP A 57 3.97 -13.35 -2.39
CA ASP A 57 3.15 -14.37 -3.03
C ASP A 57 1.63 -14.15 -2.81
N PRO A 58 0.76 -14.62 -3.72
CA PRO A 58 -0.69 -14.64 -3.50
C PRO A 58 -1.11 -15.59 -2.36
N ASN A 59 -1.88 -15.07 -1.41
CA ASN A 59 -2.34 -15.79 -0.21
C ASN A 59 -3.84 -15.49 0.08
N ILE A 60 -4.39 -16.02 1.18
CA ILE A 60 -5.81 -15.95 1.58
C ILE A 60 -6.36 -14.52 1.69
N MET A 61 -5.50 -13.54 1.97
CA MET A 61 -5.83 -12.11 2.04
C MET A 61 -5.16 -11.30 0.92
N GLY A 62 -4.72 -11.93 -0.18
CA GLY A 62 -3.98 -11.27 -1.25
C GLY A 62 -2.46 -11.43 -1.11
N SER A 63 -1.69 -10.44 -1.58
CA SER A 63 -0.23 -10.37 -1.44
C SER A 63 0.26 -10.59 0.01
N TYR A 64 1.19 -11.51 0.18
CA TYR A 64 1.77 -11.82 1.49
C TYR A 64 3.27 -12.05 1.37
N SER A 65 4.01 -11.45 2.29
CA SER A 65 5.43 -11.71 2.48
C SER A 65 5.64 -12.30 3.87
N ARG A 66 6.21 -13.50 3.91
CA ARG A 66 6.67 -14.11 5.17
C ARG A 66 7.84 -13.33 5.77
N ILE A 67 8.69 -12.72 4.95
CA ILE A 67 9.83 -11.92 5.40
C ILE A 67 9.32 -10.69 6.17
N VAL A 68 8.31 -9.98 5.65
CA VAL A 68 7.71 -8.84 6.37
C VAL A 68 7.06 -9.26 7.68
N ASP A 69 6.42 -10.43 7.73
CA ASP A 69 5.82 -10.96 8.97
C ASP A 69 6.91 -11.31 10.01
N GLU A 70 8.00 -11.95 9.58
CA GLU A 70 9.14 -12.30 10.43
C GLU A 70 9.84 -11.04 10.98
N VAL A 71 10.04 -10.01 10.15
CA VAL A 71 10.63 -8.74 10.58
C VAL A 71 9.73 -7.98 11.57
N GLU A 72 8.42 -7.94 11.32
CA GLU A 72 7.46 -7.35 12.28
C GLU A 72 7.45 -8.10 13.62
N ASP A 73 7.40 -9.42 13.60
CA ASP A 73 7.45 -10.23 14.82
C ASP A 73 8.77 -9.98 15.60
N GLN A 74 9.91 -9.83 14.91
CA GLN A 74 11.17 -9.48 15.56
C GLN A 74 11.16 -8.09 16.21
N PHE A 75 10.52 -7.11 15.57
CA PHE A 75 10.36 -5.75 16.10
C PHE A 75 9.51 -5.74 17.37
N TYR A 76 8.43 -6.51 17.38
CA TYR A 76 7.60 -6.72 18.56
C TYR A 76 8.37 -7.41 19.68
N ILE A 77 9.07 -8.51 19.39
CA ILE A 77 9.89 -9.26 20.37
C ILE A 77 11.01 -8.38 20.96
N SER A 78 11.59 -7.51 20.14
CA SER A 78 12.69 -6.62 20.53
C SER A 78 12.21 -5.30 21.16
N GLU A 79 10.91 -5.16 21.42
CA GLU A 79 10.29 -4.00 22.06
C GLU A 79 10.45 -2.66 21.31
N TYR A 80 10.68 -2.70 19.98
CA TYR A 80 10.59 -1.50 19.13
C TYR A 80 9.15 -1.19 18.70
N GLU A 81 8.27 -2.19 18.81
CA GLU A 81 6.83 -2.07 18.55
C GLU A 81 6.02 -2.55 19.77
N GLU A 82 4.88 -1.91 20.00
CA GLU A 82 3.82 -2.30 20.92
C GLU A 82 2.55 -2.62 20.13
N ARG A 83 1.85 -3.69 20.53
CA ARG A 83 0.55 -4.06 19.96
C ARG A 83 -0.60 -3.59 20.85
N ILE A 84 -1.57 -2.89 20.26
CA ILE A 84 -2.83 -2.48 20.92
C ILE A 84 -3.98 -3.14 20.17
N GLY A 85 -4.43 -4.29 20.68
CA GLY A 85 -5.28 -5.19 19.89
C GLY A 85 -4.51 -5.68 18.66
N ASP A 86 -5.10 -5.53 17.47
CA ASP A 86 -4.44 -5.87 16.21
C ASP A 86 -3.51 -4.76 15.68
N SER A 87 -3.55 -3.56 16.27
CA SER A 87 -2.80 -2.41 15.76
C SER A 87 -1.35 -2.39 16.25
N MET A 88 -0.45 -2.05 15.34
CA MET A 88 1.00 -1.98 15.52
C MET A 88 1.42 -0.53 15.73
N LYS A 89 2.14 -0.24 16.81
CA LYS A 89 2.59 1.11 17.15
C LYS A 89 4.04 1.09 17.57
N LEU A 90 4.84 2.08 17.17
CA LEU A 90 6.20 2.22 17.70
C LEU A 90 6.19 2.43 19.22
N SER A 91 7.06 1.71 19.92
CA SER A 91 7.42 2.00 21.31
C SER A 91 8.20 3.32 21.38
N LEU A 92 8.55 3.77 22.60
CA LEU A 92 9.40 4.95 22.74
C LEU A 92 10.77 4.77 22.07
N GLU A 93 11.39 3.60 22.22
CA GLU A 93 12.70 3.32 21.63
C GLU A 93 12.59 3.10 20.11
N GLY A 94 11.55 2.41 19.65
CA GLY A 94 11.26 2.28 18.22
C GLY A 94 11.04 3.63 17.55
N LYS A 95 10.37 4.57 18.24
CA LYS A 95 10.14 5.91 17.71
C LYS A 95 11.44 6.71 17.54
N LYS A 96 12.35 6.65 18.50
CA LYS A 96 13.67 7.31 18.39
C LYS A 96 14.46 6.77 17.19
N LEU A 97 14.52 5.44 17.07
CA LEU A 97 15.21 4.79 15.96
C LEU A 97 14.58 5.16 14.61
N ALA A 98 13.25 5.11 14.53
CA ALA A 98 12.53 5.43 13.29
C ALA A 98 12.63 6.91 12.90
N GLU A 99 12.67 7.82 13.87
CA GLU A 99 12.90 9.25 13.62
C GLU A 99 14.28 9.50 13.02
N GLU A 100 15.32 8.85 13.54
CA GLU A 100 16.66 8.95 12.97
C GLU A 100 16.75 8.36 11.55
N VAL A 101 16.07 7.23 11.30
CA VAL A 101 15.95 6.65 9.95
C VAL A 101 15.21 7.62 9.01
N TRP A 102 14.11 8.21 9.49
CA TRP A 102 13.34 9.19 8.73
C TRP A 102 14.18 10.41 8.39
N LEU A 103 14.96 10.96 9.32
CA LEU A 103 15.80 12.14 9.04
C LEU A 103 16.85 11.87 7.94
N LYS A 104 17.34 10.64 7.84
CA LYS A 104 18.34 10.22 6.83
C LYS A 104 17.73 9.84 5.48
N ALA A 105 16.47 9.46 5.43
CA ALA A 105 15.77 9.12 4.19
C ALA A 105 15.67 10.34 3.26
N ASP A 106 15.76 10.10 1.96
CA ASP A 106 15.61 11.19 0.99
C ASP A 106 14.15 11.63 0.83
N ASP A 107 13.93 12.78 0.17
CA ASP A 107 12.60 13.35 0.01
C ASP A 107 11.67 12.47 -0.85
N ARG A 108 12.23 11.69 -1.79
CA ARG A 108 11.44 10.78 -2.61
C ARG A 108 10.94 9.61 -1.76
N GLU A 109 11.82 8.99 -0.98
CA GLU A 109 11.48 7.90 -0.06
C GLU A 109 10.41 8.33 0.94
N LYS A 110 10.62 9.47 1.62
CA LYS A 110 9.65 10.03 2.57
C LYS A 110 8.28 10.23 1.94
N ARG A 111 8.24 10.81 0.73
CA ARG A 111 7.01 11.07 -0.01
C ARG A 111 6.28 9.79 -0.39
N ILE A 112 7.00 8.77 -0.85
CA ILE A 112 6.41 7.47 -1.20
C ILE A 112 5.84 6.79 0.05
N VAL A 113 6.61 6.73 1.14
CA VAL A 113 6.16 6.08 2.37
C VAL A 113 4.96 6.78 2.99
N ALA A 114 5.01 8.11 3.13
CA ALA A 114 3.89 8.89 3.62
C ALA A 114 2.67 8.78 2.69
N GLY A 115 2.88 8.77 1.38
CA GLY A 115 1.83 8.59 0.39
C GLY A 115 1.11 7.24 0.53
N VAL A 116 1.86 6.13 0.63
CA VAL A 116 1.28 4.80 0.82
C VAL A 116 0.48 4.73 2.12
N LYS A 117 1.04 5.24 3.23
CA LYS A 117 0.35 5.25 4.52
C LYS A 117 -0.92 6.11 4.50
N THR A 118 -0.85 7.28 3.87
CA THR A 118 -1.99 8.19 3.68
C THR A 118 -3.09 7.55 2.84
N LEU A 119 -2.70 6.83 1.80
CA LEU A 119 -3.63 6.15 0.90
C LEU A 119 -4.35 5.00 1.60
N LEU A 120 -3.62 4.11 2.28
CA LEU A 120 -4.13 2.80 2.69
C LEU A 120 -4.57 2.70 4.15
N ASN A 121 -3.94 3.42 5.09
CA ASN A 121 -4.06 3.11 6.52
C ASN A 121 -5.47 3.36 7.10
N ASP A 122 -6.28 4.23 6.50
CA ASP A 122 -7.67 4.51 6.91
C ASP A 122 -8.74 3.82 6.04
N MET A 123 -8.33 3.02 5.06
CA MET A 123 -9.24 2.16 4.31
C MET A 123 -9.81 1.06 5.20
N THR A 124 -11.07 0.68 4.98
CA THR A 124 -11.60 -0.59 5.52
C THR A 124 -10.89 -1.78 4.87
N GLN A 125 -10.96 -2.96 5.48
CA GLN A 125 -10.30 -4.15 4.91
C GLN A 125 -10.79 -4.43 3.48
N LEU A 126 -12.09 -4.28 3.20
CA LEU A 126 -12.63 -4.49 1.85
C LEU A 126 -12.19 -3.42 0.85
N GLU A 127 -12.08 -2.17 1.28
CA GLU A 127 -11.54 -1.09 0.44
C GLU A 127 -10.07 -1.34 0.10
N LEU A 128 -9.27 -1.70 1.10
CA LEU A 128 -7.85 -2.03 0.94
C LEU A 128 -7.67 -3.20 -0.05
N LEU A 129 -8.39 -4.30 0.15
CA LEU A 129 -8.32 -5.45 -0.74
C LEU A 129 -8.88 -5.13 -2.14
N GLY A 130 -9.98 -4.37 -2.24
CA GLY A 130 -10.55 -3.95 -3.51
C GLY A 130 -9.62 -3.06 -4.33
N PHE A 131 -8.88 -2.17 -3.66
CA PHE A 131 -7.82 -1.38 -4.28
C PHE A 131 -6.68 -2.28 -4.77
N ILE A 132 -6.08 -3.08 -3.89
CA ILE A 132 -4.94 -3.94 -4.24
C ILE A 132 -5.31 -4.96 -5.34
N TYR A 133 -6.50 -5.56 -5.31
CA TYR A 133 -6.93 -6.53 -6.34
C TYR A 133 -7.28 -5.89 -7.68
N THR A 134 -7.50 -4.58 -7.70
CA THR A 134 -7.68 -3.83 -8.94
C THR A 134 -6.32 -3.46 -9.53
N GLU A 135 -5.37 -3.03 -8.70
CA GLU A 135 -4.04 -2.64 -9.16
C GLU A 135 -3.15 -3.85 -9.51
N TYR A 136 -3.27 -4.93 -8.74
CA TYR A 136 -2.44 -6.15 -8.79
C TYR A 136 -3.34 -7.40 -8.69
N PRO A 137 -4.14 -7.71 -9.73
CA PRO A 137 -5.15 -8.77 -9.69
C PRO A 137 -4.56 -10.19 -9.47
N GLU A 138 -3.31 -10.41 -9.84
CA GLU A 138 -2.58 -11.67 -9.62
C GLU A 138 -2.45 -12.01 -8.13
N THR A 139 -2.42 -11.00 -7.27
CA THR A 139 -2.34 -11.20 -5.82
C THR A 139 -3.61 -11.82 -5.24
N ALA A 140 -4.75 -11.67 -5.92
CA ALA A 140 -6.06 -12.11 -5.45
C ALA A 140 -6.36 -13.59 -5.76
N VAL A 141 -5.51 -14.29 -6.54
CA VAL A 141 -5.82 -15.62 -7.10
C VAL A 141 -6.18 -16.64 -6.03
N ASN A 142 -5.51 -16.59 -4.87
CA ASN A 142 -5.72 -17.50 -3.74
C ASN A 142 -6.55 -16.89 -2.60
N SER A 143 -7.19 -15.73 -2.82
CA SER A 143 -7.87 -15.04 -1.71
C SER A 143 -9.29 -15.55 -1.45
N ASP A 144 -9.56 -15.89 -0.18
CA ASP A 144 -10.88 -16.25 0.32
C ASP A 144 -11.85 -15.06 0.35
N ARG A 145 -11.33 -13.82 0.35
CA ARG A 145 -12.14 -12.58 0.31
C ARG A 145 -12.47 -12.12 -1.09
N LYS A 146 -11.91 -12.75 -2.13
CA LYS A 146 -12.10 -12.34 -3.54
C LYS A 146 -13.58 -12.26 -3.92
N ALA A 147 -14.38 -13.28 -3.59
CA ALA A 147 -15.79 -13.31 -3.91
C ALA A 147 -16.57 -12.16 -3.25
N GLU A 148 -16.24 -11.83 -1.99
CA GLU A 148 -16.88 -10.72 -1.28
C GLU A 148 -16.48 -9.36 -1.87
N VAL A 149 -15.19 -9.18 -2.19
CA VAL A 149 -14.70 -7.97 -2.85
C VAL A 149 -15.39 -7.78 -4.20
N GLU A 150 -15.50 -8.84 -5.01
CA GLU A 150 -16.19 -8.80 -6.30
C GLU A 150 -17.67 -8.42 -6.16
N ALA A 151 -18.37 -8.99 -5.17
CA ALA A 151 -19.78 -8.67 -4.91
C ALA A 151 -20.00 -7.21 -4.47
N LYS A 152 -18.99 -6.59 -3.84
CA LYS A 152 -19.07 -5.23 -3.26
C LYS A 152 -18.29 -4.18 -4.05
N ARG A 153 -17.80 -4.48 -5.25
CA ARG A 153 -16.94 -3.58 -6.05
C ARG A 153 -17.50 -2.17 -6.21
N LEU A 154 -18.81 -2.04 -6.48
CA LEU A 154 -19.44 -0.74 -6.62
C LEU A 154 -19.41 0.07 -5.32
N GLU A 155 -19.73 -0.55 -4.19
CA GLU A 155 -19.72 0.12 -2.88
C GLU A 155 -18.30 0.51 -2.47
N ILE A 156 -17.34 -0.39 -2.67
CA ILE A 156 -15.92 -0.13 -2.42
C ILE A 156 -15.45 1.08 -3.24
N ALA A 157 -15.72 1.08 -4.55
CA ALA A 157 -15.34 2.17 -5.44
C ALA A 157 -15.93 3.52 -5.03
N ILE A 158 -17.22 3.55 -4.66
CA ILE A 158 -17.90 4.77 -4.20
C ILE A 158 -17.24 5.29 -2.92
N ASN A 159 -16.97 4.42 -1.94
CA ASN A 159 -16.36 4.86 -0.68
C ASN A 159 -14.93 5.38 -0.90
N LEU A 160 -14.12 4.69 -1.72
CA LEU A 160 -12.77 5.14 -2.06
C LEU A 160 -12.79 6.53 -2.72
N PHE A 161 -13.73 6.75 -3.65
CA PHE A 161 -13.93 8.05 -4.30
C PHE A 161 -14.37 9.12 -3.30
N GLN A 162 -15.38 8.85 -2.47
CA GLN A 162 -15.90 9.80 -1.48
C GLN A 162 -14.87 10.17 -0.41
N LYS A 163 -13.99 9.24 -0.05
CA LYS A 163 -12.85 9.49 0.85
C LYS A 163 -11.71 10.27 0.17
N GLY A 164 -11.78 10.51 -1.13
CA GLY A 164 -10.73 11.18 -1.89
C GLY A 164 -9.46 10.33 -2.08
N LYS A 165 -9.57 9.00 -1.95
CA LYS A 165 -8.41 8.08 -2.08
C LYS A 165 -8.05 7.80 -3.51
N VAL A 166 -9.03 7.89 -4.41
CA VAL A 166 -8.85 7.61 -5.83
C VAL A 166 -9.68 8.58 -6.66
N PRO A 167 -9.18 9.01 -7.83
CA PRO A 167 -9.95 9.81 -8.77
C PRO A 167 -11.09 9.00 -9.41
N LEU A 168 -12.03 9.70 -10.04
CA LEU A 168 -13.25 9.12 -10.63
C LEU A 168 -12.97 7.94 -11.59
N ASN A 169 -11.97 8.09 -12.47
CA ASN A 169 -11.57 7.05 -13.42
C ASN A 169 -11.04 5.80 -12.72
N LYS A 170 -10.25 5.96 -11.66
CA LYS A 170 -9.72 4.86 -10.86
C LYS A 170 -10.82 4.19 -10.03
N ALA A 171 -11.74 4.96 -9.46
CA ALA A 171 -12.94 4.41 -8.81
C ALA A 171 -13.77 3.56 -9.78
N ALA A 172 -13.98 4.04 -11.01
CA ALA A 172 -14.68 3.28 -12.04
C ALA A 172 -13.96 1.96 -12.39
N GLN A 173 -12.62 1.96 -12.45
CA GLN A 173 -11.82 0.74 -12.61
C GLN A 173 -12.04 -0.24 -11.45
N VAL A 174 -12.04 0.23 -10.20
CA VAL A 174 -12.35 -0.60 -9.02
C VAL A 174 -13.78 -1.17 -9.12
N ALA A 175 -14.74 -0.40 -9.63
CA ALA A 175 -16.10 -0.86 -9.87
C ALA A 175 -16.23 -1.83 -11.06
N LYS A 176 -15.18 -2.03 -11.88
CA LYS A 176 -15.22 -2.71 -13.19
C LYS A 176 -16.27 -2.12 -14.14
N GLN A 177 -16.38 -0.80 -14.14
CA GLN A 177 -17.32 -0.05 -14.97
C GLN A 177 -16.58 0.99 -15.82
N SER A 178 -17.21 1.49 -16.87
CA SER A 178 -16.72 2.71 -17.52
C SER A 178 -16.94 3.91 -16.60
N THR A 179 -16.10 4.94 -16.75
CA THR A 179 -16.24 6.20 -16.00
C THR A 179 -17.65 6.79 -16.14
N GLU A 180 -18.23 6.72 -17.33
CA GLU A 180 -19.59 7.23 -17.60
C GLU A 180 -20.64 6.47 -16.79
N VAL A 181 -20.59 5.13 -16.77
CA VAL A 181 -21.54 4.31 -16.01
C VAL A 181 -21.39 4.57 -14.51
N PHE A 182 -20.16 4.61 -14.02
CA PHE A 182 -19.89 4.87 -12.60
C PHE A 182 -20.39 6.26 -12.18
N LEU A 183 -20.20 7.27 -13.03
CA LEU A 183 -20.71 8.63 -12.81
C LEU A 183 -22.25 8.65 -12.71
N GLN A 184 -22.96 7.87 -13.51
CA GLN A 184 -24.42 7.75 -13.39
C GLN A 184 -24.83 7.06 -12.07
N GLU A 185 -24.08 6.05 -11.61
CA GLU A 185 -24.33 5.42 -10.30
C GLU A 185 -24.13 6.39 -9.14
N LEU A 186 -23.08 7.23 -9.18
CA LEU A 186 -22.86 8.29 -8.21
C LEU A 186 -24.03 9.28 -8.17
N LYS A 187 -24.50 9.73 -9.34
CA LYS A 187 -25.65 10.65 -9.46
C LYS A 187 -26.93 10.04 -8.90
N LYS A 188 -27.23 8.77 -9.23
CA LYS A 188 -28.40 8.05 -8.69
C LYS A 188 -28.40 7.95 -7.17
N ARG A 189 -27.21 7.85 -6.57
CA ARG A 189 -27.02 7.77 -5.12
C ARG A 189 -26.89 9.15 -4.44
N GLY A 190 -27.01 10.25 -5.19
CA GLY A 190 -26.93 11.60 -4.66
C GLY A 190 -25.54 11.99 -4.14
N VAL A 191 -24.46 11.42 -4.69
CA VAL A 191 -23.10 11.78 -4.32
C VAL A 191 -22.71 13.12 -4.96
N ASP A 192 -22.33 14.10 -4.15
CA ASP A 192 -21.85 15.40 -4.62
C ASP A 192 -20.41 15.31 -5.13
N LEU A 193 -20.23 15.56 -6.43
CA LEU A 193 -18.94 15.45 -7.11
C LEU A 193 -18.05 16.68 -6.87
N SER A 194 -18.65 17.85 -6.62
CA SER A 194 -17.94 19.13 -6.53
C SER A 194 -17.05 19.23 -5.29
N GLU A 195 -17.54 18.69 -4.17
CA GLU A 195 -16.78 18.60 -2.92
C GLU A 195 -15.64 17.59 -3.00
N ILE A 196 -15.83 16.50 -3.74
CA ILE A 196 -14.89 15.39 -3.81
C ILE A 196 -13.73 15.71 -4.76
N GLU A 197 -13.99 16.34 -5.91
CA GLU A 197 -12.92 16.79 -6.81
C GLU A 197 -12.00 17.79 -6.12
N THR A 198 -12.54 18.69 -5.28
CA THR A 198 -11.73 19.65 -4.51
C THR A 198 -10.78 18.95 -3.52
N LYS A 199 -11.19 17.83 -2.90
CA LYS A 199 -10.34 17.02 -2.01
C LYS A 199 -9.29 16.20 -2.76
N ASN A 200 -9.62 15.70 -3.95
CA ASN A 200 -8.77 14.83 -4.78
C ASN A 200 -7.61 15.57 -5.49
N VAL A 201 -7.60 16.91 -5.52
CA VAL A 201 -6.73 17.67 -6.46
C VAL A 201 -5.27 17.79 -6.01
N LEU A 202 -4.90 17.50 -4.75
CA LEU A 202 -3.56 17.93 -4.26
C LEU A 202 -2.62 16.89 -3.67
N LEU A 203 -3.05 15.71 -3.21
CA LEU A 203 -2.12 14.81 -2.46
C LEU A 203 -1.81 13.45 -3.10
N ASP A 204 -2.71 12.86 -3.90
CA ASP A 204 -2.55 11.43 -4.26
C ASP A 204 -2.30 11.14 -5.75
N ARG A 205 -2.40 12.13 -6.66
CA ARG A 205 -2.21 11.88 -8.09
C ARG A 205 -0.79 11.42 -8.44
N ALA A 206 0.22 12.04 -7.85
CA ALA A 206 1.62 11.68 -8.11
C ALA A 206 1.94 10.25 -7.66
N LEU A 207 1.42 9.81 -6.51
CA LEU A 207 1.60 8.44 -6.04
C LEU A 207 0.88 7.45 -6.96
N LEU A 208 -0.35 7.73 -7.37
CA LEU A 208 -1.10 6.88 -8.29
C LEU A 208 -0.41 6.79 -9.67
N GLU A 209 0.19 7.87 -10.15
CA GLU A 209 1.00 7.85 -11.37
C GLU A 209 2.25 6.97 -11.21
N GLU A 210 2.93 7.02 -10.07
CA GLU A 210 4.06 6.11 -9.78
C GLU A 210 3.64 4.65 -9.70
N ILE A 211 2.46 4.36 -9.13
CA ILE A 211 1.89 3.01 -9.11
C ILE A 211 1.61 2.51 -10.53
N GLU A 212 1.13 3.36 -11.43
CA GLU A 212 0.93 2.96 -12.83
C GLU A 212 2.27 2.76 -13.56
N GLN A 213 3.25 3.65 -13.32
CA GLN A 213 4.57 3.53 -13.93
C GLN A 213 5.30 2.26 -13.49
N SER A 214 5.21 1.87 -12.21
CA SER A 214 5.88 0.67 -11.72
C SER A 214 5.34 -0.62 -12.34
N LYS A 215 4.05 -0.66 -12.71
CA LYS A 215 3.48 -1.79 -13.46
C LYS A 215 4.05 -1.91 -14.87
N ASP A 216 4.30 -0.80 -15.53
CA ASP A 216 4.90 -0.81 -16.87
C ASP A 216 6.36 -1.25 -16.83
N GLU A 217 7.10 -0.88 -15.78
CA GLU A 217 8.47 -1.35 -15.54
C GLU A 217 8.51 -2.84 -15.21
N SER A 218 7.61 -3.32 -14.35
CA SER A 218 7.47 -4.75 -14.04
C SER A 218 7.17 -5.59 -15.31
N LYS A 219 6.30 -5.09 -16.19
CA LYS A 219 6.03 -5.74 -17.49
C LYS A 219 7.24 -5.71 -18.43
N ARG A 220 8.05 -4.64 -18.44
CA ARG A 220 9.29 -4.57 -19.22
C ARG A 220 10.37 -5.49 -18.67
N GLY A 221 10.48 -5.65 -17.35
CA GLY A 221 11.36 -6.62 -16.69
C GLY A 221 10.93 -8.07 -16.93
N GLN A 222 9.63 -8.33 -17.11
CA GLN A 222 9.10 -9.64 -17.50
C GLN A 222 9.33 -10.03 -18.98
N LEU A 223 9.73 -9.07 -19.83
CA LEU A 223 10.04 -9.30 -21.26
C LEU A 223 11.49 -9.70 -21.52
N VAL A 224 12.30 -9.95 -20.50
CA VAL A 224 13.62 -10.58 -20.67
C VAL A 224 13.55 -11.99 -20.11
N PRO A 225 13.32 -13.02 -20.95
CA PRO A 225 13.40 -14.40 -20.48
C PRO A 225 14.79 -14.68 -19.91
N TRP A 226 14.81 -15.16 -18.68
CA TRP A 226 15.90 -15.83 -17.95
C TRP A 226 16.60 -16.95 -18.76
N GLU A 227 16.09 -17.28 -19.95
CA GLU A 227 16.70 -18.15 -20.95
C GLU A 227 17.90 -17.52 -21.68
N ALA A 228 18.08 -16.19 -21.65
CA ALA A 228 19.20 -15.50 -22.32
C ALA A 228 20.56 -15.62 -21.59
N ILE A 229 20.60 -16.11 -20.34
CA ILE A 229 21.83 -16.25 -19.56
C ILE A 229 22.38 -17.69 -19.59
N ARG A 230 21.66 -18.66 -20.18
CA ARG A 230 22.12 -20.05 -20.26
C ARG A 230 22.87 -20.43 -21.53
N ASN A 231 22.93 -19.54 -22.53
CA ASN A 231 23.63 -19.77 -23.80
C ASN A 231 24.35 -18.51 -24.27
N SER A 232 25.45 -18.14 -23.61
CA SER A 232 26.54 -17.39 -24.22
C SER A 232 27.85 -18.13 -23.91
N PRO A 233 28.75 -18.26 -24.90
CA PRO A 233 29.78 -19.31 -24.96
C PRO A 233 30.79 -19.29 -23.82
#